data_AF-A0A354GZL9-F1
#
_entry.id   AF-A0A354GZL9-F1
#
_cell.length_a   1.000
_cell.length_b   1.000
_cell.length_c   1.000
_cell.angle_alpha   90.00
_cell.angle_beta   90.00
_cell.angle_gamma   90.00
#
_symmetry.space_group_name_H-M   'P 1'
#
loop_
_entity.id
_entity.type
_entity.pdbx_description
1 polymer ?
#
loop_
_entity_poly.entity_id
_entity_poly.type
_entity_poly.pdbx_seq_one_letter_code
_entity_poly.pdbx_strand_id
1 'polypeptide(L)'
;AKGYVYCRHEYEEEIEVVTEAIVKATAKGFCGENILGSGLSFSLEVFVSPGGYIQGEETALLEAMEDRRGEPRNKPPFPTTGGLFGKPTVINNVETLAWATGIVLNGGEWYRDQGINGAFGMRFVSISGDVKAPGVYEVPFGQTVRDLVFNTAGGMRDGQRLKAIAPSGPSGGFIPARIKRELLPEKFVKERLAPGAADYDVLDLPLDLNTVGAMGGMLGAAFVVYGDRADMVDNALNCVEFYRNESCGKCVPCRIGSEKLVEILIDLRAGRLRRQELGVISELADVMGITSICGLGQVAANPIASVLKYFPEEVEKHLSRQ
;
A
#
# COMPACT_ATOMS: atom_id res chain seq x y z
N ALA A 1 4.21 -25.73 17.97
CA ALA A 1 3.48 -24.82 17.07
C ALA A 1 4.16 -24.84 15.70
N LYS A 2 3.49 -24.36 14.64
CA LYS A 2 4.03 -24.32 13.27
C LYS A 2 3.86 -22.91 12.70
N GLY A 3 4.88 -22.41 12.01
CA GLY A 3 4.86 -21.17 11.27
C GLY A 3 5.03 -21.42 9.77
N TYR A 4 4.62 -20.44 8.98
CA TYR A 4 4.77 -20.46 7.53
C TYR A 4 5.28 -19.09 7.07
N VAL A 5 6.26 -19.09 6.16
CA VAL A 5 6.65 -17.89 5.41
C VAL A 5 5.95 -17.97 4.06
N TYR A 6 4.89 -17.20 3.89
CA TYR A 6 4.17 -17.12 2.62
C TYR A 6 4.91 -16.20 1.66
N CYS A 7 5.59 -16.79 0.68
CA CYS A 7 6.41 -16.07 -0.29
C CYS A 7 5.70 -15.98 -1.64
N ARG A 8 5.75 -14.79 -2.24
CA ARG A 8 5.30 -14.58 -3.62
C ARG A 8 6.14 -15.45 -4.58
N HIS A 9 5.53 -16.12 -5.56
CA HIS A 9 6.28 -17.01 -6.47
C HIS A 9 7.32 -16.31 -7.33
N GLU A 10 7.12 -15.03 -7.64
CA GLU A 10 8.07 -14.23 -8.41
C GLU A 10 9.39 -13.95 -7.64
N TYR A 11 9.48 -14.30 -6.36
CA TYR A 11 10.65 -14.06 -5.50
C TYR A 11 11.52 -15.32 -5.39
N GLU A 12 11.96 -15.87 -6.52
CA GLU A 12 12.70 -17.14 -6.59
C GLU A 12 13.97 -17.12 -5.71
N GLU A 13 14.78 -16.05 -5.82
CA GLU A 13 16.02 -15.89 -5.05
C GLU A 13 15.73 -15.80 -3.53
N GLU A 14 14.72 -15.04 -3.12
CA GLU A 14 14.35 -14.91 -1.71
C GLU A 14 13.78 -16.21 -1.13
N ILE A 15 13.04 -16.99 -1.93
CA ILE A 15 12.54 -18.31 -1.54
C ILE A 15 13.72 -19.25 -1.24
N GLU A 16 14.74 -19.27 -2.10
CA GLU A 16 15.95 -20.08 -1.89
C GLU A 16 16.67 -19.67 -0.60
N VAL A 17 16.94 -18.37 -0.44
CA VAL A 17 17.65 -17.82 0.73
C VAL A 17 16.91 -18.11 2.04
N VAL A 18 15.59 -17.89 2.09
CA VAL A 18 14.79 -18.14 3.30
C VAL A 18 14.71 -19.63 3.60
N THR A 19 14.54 -20.48 2.58
CA THR A 19 14.52 -21.93 2.76
C THR A 19 15.85 -22.43 3.33
N GLU A 20 16.99 -21.99 2.77
CA GLU A 20 18.30 -22.32 3.31
C GLU A 20 18.50 -21.83 4.75
N ALA A 21 18.03 -20.62 5.07
CA ALA A 21 18.13 -20.05 6.41
C ALA A 21 17.35 -20.90 7.43
N ILE A 22 16.15 -21.37 7.07
CA ILE A 22 15.35 -22.29 7.90
C ILE A 22 16.12 -23.59 8.13
N VAL A 23 16.67 -24.20 7.08
CA VAL A 23 17.48 -25.44 7.21
C VAL A 23 18.67 -25.23 8.14
N LYS A 24 19.41 -24.12 7.98
CA LYS A 24 20.56 -23.78 8.84
C LYS A 24 20.13 -23.53 10.29
N ALA A 25 18.98 -22.88 10.51
CA ALA A 25 18.44 -22.63 11.85
C ALA A 25 18.00 -23.93 12.54
N THR A 26 17.33 -24.83 11.82
CA THR A 26 16.94 -26.15 12.34
C THR A 26 18.16 -27.00 12.68
N ALA A 27 19.17 -27.05 11.81
CA ALA A 27 20.41 -27.80 12.08
C ALA A 27 21.17 -27.30 13.32
N LYS A 28 21.03 -26.03 13.67
CA LYS A 28 21.61 -25.42 14.88
C LYS A 28 20.71 -25.51 16.12
N GLY A 29 19.51 -26.09 16.01
CA GLY A 29 18.54 -26.17 17.11
C GLY A 29 17.85 -24.85 17.45
N PHE A 30 17.85 -23.86 16.56
CA PHE A 30 17.13 -22.58 16.71
C PHE A 30 15.66 -22.66 16.23
N CYS A 31 15.32 -23.69 15.47
CA CYS A 31 13.97 -23.97 14.96
C CYS A 31 13.73 -25.49 15.00
N GLY A 32 12.47 -25.92 15.05
CA GLY A 32 12.09 -27.33 15.12
C GLY A 32 11.70 -27.75 16.53
N GLU A 33 12.09 -28.96 16.94
CA GLU A 33 11.74 -29.53 18.24
C GLU A 33 12.71 -29.14 19.34
N ASN A 34 12.19 -28.93 20.55
CA ASN A 34 12.97 -28.66 21.76
C ASN A 34 14.08 -27.62 21.55
N ILE A 35 13.70 -26.45 21.04
CA ILE A 35 14.58 -25.35 20.64
C ILE A 35 15.54 -25.04 21.78
N LEU A 36 16.84 -25.21 21.54
CA LEU A 36 17.92 -25.00 22.51
C LEU A 36 17.71 -25.70 23.88
N GLY A 37 16.98 -26.81 23.92
CA GLY A 37 16.68 -27.52 25.18
C GLY A 37 15.61 -26.85 26.05
N SER A 38 14.86 -25.87 25.53
CA SER A 38 13.87 -25.09 26.28
C SER A 38 12.55 -25.83 26.58
N GLY A 39 12.31 -26.99 25.95
CA GLY A 39 11.02 -27.66 25.94
C GLY A 39 9.99 -27.06 24.97
N LEU A 40 10.33 -25.94 24.30
CA LEU A 40 9.48 -25.32 23.28
C LEU A 40 9.78 -25.89 21.89
N SER A 41 8.74 -26.09 21.08
CA SER A 41 8.86 -26.56 19.69
C SER A 41 8.13 -25.63 18.73
N PHE A 42 8.85 -25.17 17.70
CA PHE A 42 8.32 -24.30 16.64
C PHE A 42 9.00 -24.62 15.31
N SER A 43 8.30 -25.28 14.40
CA SER A 43 8.76 -25.53 13.03
C SER A 43 8.33 -24.40 12.09
N LEU A 44 9.16 -24.12 11.09
CA LEU A 44 8.91 -23.10 10.08
C LEU A 44 9.11 -23.72 8.69
N GLU A 45 8.28 -23.36 7.73
CA GLU A 45 8.44 -23.73 6.33
C GLU A 45 8.06 -22.58 5.41
N VAL A 46 8.57 -22.61 4.18
CA VAL A 46 8.15 -21.66 3.13
C VAL A 46 6.94 -22.23 2.40
N PHE A 47 5.91 -21.42 2.24
CA PHE A 47 4.80 -21.67 1.33
C PHE A 47 4.97 -20.74 0.13
N VAL A 48 5.13 -21.31 -1.07
CA VAL A 48 5.22 -20.52 -2.30
C VAL A 48 3.81 -20.26 -2.82
N SER A 49 3.44 -18.98 -2.89
CA SER A 49 2.16 -18.51 -3.41
C SER A 49 1.92 -19.01 -4.83
N PRO A 50 0.72 -19.46 -5.20
CA PRO A 50 0.38 -19.79 -6.59
C PRO A 50 0.18 -18.54 -7.49
N GLY A 51 0.47 -17.33 -6.99
CA GLY A 51 0.44 -16.09 -7.77
C GLY A 51 -0.85 -15.27 -7.64
N GLY A 52 -0.75 -13.99 -7.97
CA GLY A 52 -1.85 -13.02 -7.86
C GLY A 52 -1.71 -12.12 -6.63
N TYR A 53 -1.82 -10.82 -6.86
CA TYR A 53 -1.67 -9.77 -5.84
C TYR A 53 -2.69 -9.92 -4.70
N ILE A 54 -3.92 -10.37 -5.01
CA ILE A 54 -4.97 -10.59 -4.01
C ILE A 54 -4.57 -11.57 -2.92
N GLN A 55 -3.65 -12.51 -3.20
CA GLN A 55 -3.22 -13.50 -2.21
C GLN A 55 -2.27 -12.93 -1.14
N GLY A 56 -1.89 -11.65 -1.25
CA GLY A 56 -1.30 -10.90 -0.15
C GLY A 56 -2.32 -10.44 0.90
N GLU A 57 -3.63 -10.51 0.61
CA GLU A 57 -4.68 -10.22 1.59
C GLU A 57 -4.76 -11.34 2.62
N GLU A 58 -4.91 -10.98 3.90
CA GLU A 58 -4.75 -11.91 5.02
C GLU A 58 -5.61 -13.18 4.94
N THR A 59 -6.84 -13.11 4.44
CA THR A 59 -7.74 -14.27 4.36
C THR A 59 -7.69 -14.98 3.01
N ALA A 60 -7.38 -14.26 1.92
CA ALA A 60 -7.10 -14.89 0.63
C ALA A 60 -5.84 -15.75 0.70
N LEU A 61 -4.83 -15.29 1.44
CA LEU A 61 -3.61 -16.04 1.75
C LEU A 61 -3.96 -17.38 2.42
N LEU A 62 -4.85 -17.37 3.41
CA LEU A 62 -5.29 -18.59 4.09
C LEU A 62 -6.00 -19.56 3.15
N GLU A 63 -6.88 -19.06 2.27
CA GLU A 63 -7.56 -19.91 1.28
C GLU A 63 -6.55 -20.55 0.32
N ALA A 64 -5.55 -19.80 -0.15
CA ALA A 64 -4.50 -20.33 -1.01
C ALA A 64 -3.68 -21.43 -0.31
N MET A 65 -3.36 -21.25 0.98
CA MET A 65 -2.67 -22.26 1.79
C MET A 65 -3.52 -23.49 2.11
N GLU A 66 -4.85 -23.40 1.95
CA GLU A 66 -5.80 -24.49 2.12
C GLU A 66 -6.19 -25.15 0.79
N ASP A 67 -5.39 -24.96 -0.26
CA ASP A 67 -5.61 -25.48 -1.63
C ASP A 67 -6.95 -25.01 -2.24
N ARG A 68 -7.39 -23.81 -1.88
CA ARG A 68 -8.58 -23.15 -2.45
C ARG A 68 -8.16 -21.97 -3.32
N ARG A 69 -9.13 -21.44 -4.08
CA ARG A 69 -8.94 -20.17 -4.78
C ARG A 69 -8.68 -19.08 -3.76
N GLY A 70 -7.70 -18.20 -4.01
CA GLY A 70 -7.31 -17.06 -3.17
C GLY A 70 -8.38 -15.96 -3.10
N GLU A 71 -9.57 -16.32 -2.62
CA GLU A 71 -10.75 -15.48 -2.51
C GLU A 71 -10.97 -15.10 -1.04
N PRO A 72 -10.83 -13.82 -0.64
CA PRO A 72 -10.94 -13.39 0.75
C PRO A 72 -12.19 -13.92 1.47
N ARG A 73 -12.04 -14.32 2.74
CA ARG A 73 -13.15 -14.77 3.59
C ARG A 73 -13.96 -13.56 4.07
N ASN A 74 -15.26 -13.76 4.24
CA ASN A 74 -16.08 -12.79 4.97
C ASN A 74 -15.65 -12.80 6.45
N LYS A 75 -15.58 -11.61 7.06
CA LYS A 75 -15.31 -11.45 8.50
C LYS A 75 -16.63 -11.10 9.19
N PRO A 76 -16.99 -11.73 10.32
CA PRO A 76 -16.30 -12.83 11.03
C PRO A 76 -16.43 -14.23 10.37
N PRO A 77 -15.58 -15.23 10.75
CA PRO A 77 -14.55 -15.17 11.80
C PRO A 77 -13.26 -14.44 11.38
N PHE A 78 -12.57 -13.85 12.34
CA PHE A 78 -11.25 -13.24 12.13
C PHE A 78 -10.15 -14.32 12.16
N PRO A 79 -9.02 -14.14 11.45
CA PRO A 79 -7.92 -15.11 11.45
C PRO A 79 -7.40 -15.48 12.85
N THR A 80 -7.43 -14.54 13.78
CA THR A 80 -6.98 -14.73 15.16
C THR A 80 -7.87 -15.67 15.97
N THR A 81 -9.12 -15.91 15.54
CA THR A 81 -10.03 -16.88 16.17
C THR A 81 -10.24 -18.13 15.34
N GLY A 82 -10.22 -18.01 14.01
CA GLY A 82 -10.38 -19.12 13.06
C GLY A 82 -9.73 -18.81 11.71
N GLY A 83 -8.40 -18.93 11.65
CA GLY A 83 -7.58 -18.70 10.47
C GLY A 83 -7.25 -19.99 9.72
N LEU A 84 -5.96 -20.29 9.60
CA LEU A 84 -5.44 -21.42 8.82
C LEU A 84 -5.94 -22.75 9.41
N PHE A 85 -6.57 -23.58 8.57
CA PHE A 85 -7.20 -24.86 8.95
C PHE A 85 -8.17 -24.72 10.13
N GLY A 86 -8.84 -23.57 10.23
CA GLY A 86 -9.77 -23.24 11.31
C GLY A 86 -9.12 -23.04 12.68
N LYS A 87 -7.79 -22.84 12.75
CA LYS A 87 -7.06 -22.59 13.99
C LYS A 87 -6.80 -21.09 14.20
N PRO A 88 -6.73 -20.59 15.44
CA PRO A 88 -6.19 -19.26 15.74
C PRO A 88 -4.86 -19.04 15.05
N THR A 89 -4.78 -18.07 14.15
CA THR A 89 -3.61 -17.79 13.32
C THR A 89 -3.26 -16.32 13.39
N VAL A 90 -2.01 -16.04 13.75
CA VAL A 90 -1.44 -14.70 13.72
C VAL A 90 -0.81 -14.49 12.34
N ILE A 91 -1.22 -13.43 11.65
CA ILE A 91 -0.72 -13.07 10.31
C ILE A 91 -0.08 -11.69 10.44
N ASN A 92 1.18 -11.57 10.03
CA ASN A 92 1.92 -10.32 10.03
C ASN A 92 2.77 -10.22 8.77
N ASN A 93 3.02 -8.99 8.32
CA ASN A 93 4.03 -8.74 7.31
C ASN A 93 5.43 -9.14 7.82
N VAL A 94 6.31 -9.55 6.90
CA VAL A 94 7.69 -9.94 7.20
C VAL A 94 8.44 -8.85 7.97
N GLU A 95 8.26 -7.58 7.59
CA GLU A 95 8.89 -6.44 8.26
C GLU A 95 8.52 -6.38 9.76
N THR A 96 7.23 -6.55 10.08
CA THR A 96 6.75 -6.53 11.48
C THR A 96 7.42 -7.62 12.31
N LEU A 97 7.54 -8.83 11.76
CA LEU A 97 8.19 -9.96 12.44
C LEU A 97 9.71 -9.77 12.54
N ALA A 98 10.35 -9.15 11.55
CA ALA A 98 11.76 -8.81 11.59
C ALA A 98 12.05 -7.82 12.73
N TRP A 99 11.26 -6.75 12.86
CA TRP A 99 11.42 -5.77 13.94
C TRP A 99 11.15 -6.36 15.33
N ALA A 100 10.24 -7.32 15.45
CA ALA A 100 9.96 -7.98 16.72
C ALA A 100 11.23 -8.61 17.34
N THR A 101 12.15 -9.13 16.53
CA THR A 101 13.42 -9.67 17.04
C THR A 101 14.30 -8.58 17.67
N GLY A 102 14.45 -7.44 17.00
CA GLY A 102 15.20 -6.29 17.54
C GLY A 102 14.56 -5.70 18.79
N ILE A 103 13.22 -5.64 18.83
CA ILE A 103 12.46 -5.16 19.99
C ILE A 103 12.66 -6.07 21.20
N VAL A 104 12.63 -7.39 21.02
CA VAL A 104 12.86 -8.35 22.11
C VAL A 104 14.28 -8.21 22.67
N LEU A 105 15.27 -7.96 21.82
CA LEU A 105 16.67 -7.85 22.23
C LEU A 105 17.00 -6.51 22.91
N ASN A 106 16.43 -5.40 22.44
CA ASN A 106 16.81 -4.05 22.87
C ASN A 106 15.72 -3.33 23.70
N GLY A 107 14.53 -3.91 23.81
CA GLY A 107 13.38 -3.32 24.50
C GLY A 107 12.47 -2.49 23.60
N GLY A 108 11.21 -2.32 24.02
CA GLY A 108 10.21 -1.55 23.26
C GLY A 108 10.52 -0.06 23.17
N GLU A 109 11.16 0.50 24.18
CA GLU A 109 11.57 1.92 24.20
C GLU A 109 12.62 2.21 23.13
N TRP A 110 13.59 1.30 22.96
CA TRP A 110 14.61 1.41 21.92
C TRP A 110 14.00 1.59 20.53
N TYR A 111 12.98 0.80 20.19
CA TYR A 111 12.31 0.90 18.90
C TYR A 111 11.42 2.15 18.82
N ARG A 112 10.64 2.41 19.87
CA ARG A 112 9.76 3.60 19.97
C ARG A 112 10.54 4.88 19.67
N ASP A 113 11.71 5.03 20.25
CA ASP A 113 12.52 6.24 20.22
C ASP A 113 13.26 6.45 18.88
N GLN A 114 13.21 5.48 17.95
CA GLN A 114 13.76 5.64 16.58
C GLN A 114 12.87 6.51 15.68
N GLY A 115 11.58 6.61 15.99
CA GLY A 115 10.63 7.38 15.18
C GLY A 115 10.80 8.88 15.36
N ILE A 116 10.30 9.65 14.39
CA ILE A 116 10.38 11.12 14.40
C ILE A 116 9.02 11.75 14.12
N ASN A 117 8.90 13.06 14.36
CA ASN A 117 7.68 13.83 14.10
C ASN A 117 6.41 13.27 14.76
N GLY A 118 6.56 12.64 15.93
CA GLY A 118 5.46 12.04 16.70
C GLY A 118 5.08 10.61 16.27
N ALA A 119 5.80 10.02 15.32
CA ALA A 119 5.72 8.61 15.00
C ALA A 119 6.75 7.79 15.79
N PHE A 120 6.60 6.45 15.75
CA PHE A 120 7.40 5.51 16.51
C PHE A 120 7.99 4.44 15.59
N GLY A 121 9.23 4.03 15.86
CA GLY A 121 9.87 2.94 15.12
C GLY A 121 10.57 3.34 13.85
N MET A 122 11.24 2.34 13.28
CA MET A 122 11.80 2.36 11.94
C MET A 122 10.82 1.73 10.95
N ARG A 123 11.10 1.90 9.66
CA ARG A 123 10.39 1.20 8.61
C ARG A 123 11.23 1.04 7.36
N PHE A 124 10.87 0.07 6.53
CA PHE A 124 11.31 0.01 5.15
C PHE A 124 10.33 0.77 4.26
N VAL A 125 10.88 1.53 3.31
CA VAL A 125 10.12 2.22 2.26
C VAL A 125 10.75 1.92 0.92
N SER A 126 9.95 1.36 0.01
CA SER A 126 10.32 1.14 -1.38
C SER A 126 9.99 2.38 -2.20
N ILE A 127 11.00 3.20 -2.49
CA ILE A 127 10.87 4.44 -3.27
C ILE A 127 11.06 4.12 -4.75
N SER A 128 10.11 4.54 -5.58
CA SER A 128 10.13 4.34 -7.04
C SER A 128 9.58 5.56 -7.79
N GLY A 129 9.57 5.51 -9.12
CA GLY A 129 9.10 6.59 -9.98
C GLY A 129 10.20 7.60 -10.33
N ASP A 130 9.86 8.88 -10.38
CA ASP A 130 10.69 9.98 -10.89
C ASP A 130 11.73 10.50 -9.88
N VAL A 131 12.46 9.60 -9.22
CA VAL A 131 13.58 9.91 -8.31
C VAL A 131 14.94 9.52 -8.91
N LYS A 132 16.03 10.12 -8.43
CA LYS A 132 17.38 9.80 -8.91
C LYS A 132 17.89 8.44 -8.43
N ALA A 133 17.57 8.07 -7.19
CA ALA A 133 17.96 6.81 -6.58
C ALA A 133 16.70 6.06 -6.11
N PRO A 134 16.03 5.30 -7.00
CA PRO A 134 14.99 4.37 -6.57
C PRO A 134 15.61 3.19 -5.81
N GLY A 135 14.89 2.66 -4.82
CA GLY A 135 15.40 1.59 -3.97
C GLY A 135 14.55 1.35 -2.73
N VAL A 136 14.98 0.40 -1.91
CA VAL A 136 14.39 0.14 -0.60
C VAL A 136 15.29 0.74 0.47
N TYR A 137 14.71 1.57 1.33
CA TYR A 137 15.45 2.31 2.35
C TYR A 137 14.87 2.02 3.72
N GLU A 138 15.75 1.79 4.69
CA GLU A 138 15.40 1.78 6.11
C GLU A 138 15.40 3.22 6.63
N VAL A 139 14.26 3.69 7.12
CA VAL A 139 14.07 5.08 7.54
C VAL A 139 13.25 5.17 8.83
N PRO A 140 13.45 6.20 9.67
CA PRO A 140 12.53 6.52 10.75
C PRO A 140 11.09 6.71 10.26
N PHE A 141 10.13 6.15 10.99
CA PHE A 141 8.72 6.50 10.77
C PHE A 141 8.51 7.99 11.02
N GLY A 142 7.65 8.65 10.22
CA GLY A 142 7.38 10.08 10.34
C GLY A 142 8.35 10.99 9.58
N GLN A 143 9.31 10.46 8.80
CA GLN A 143 10.08 11.27 7.84
C GLN A 143 9.17 12.12 6.95
N THR A 144 9.62 13.32 6.62
CA THR A 144 8.88 14.17 5.69
C THR A 144 9.02 13.65 4.26
N VAL A 145 8.06 13.99 3.38
CA VAL A 145 8.20 13.73 1.93
C VAL A 145 9.47 14.38 1.39
N ARG A 146 9.85 15.57 1.89
CA ARG A 146 11.09 16.25 1.52
C ARG A 146 12.31 15.39 1.83
N ASP A 147 12.41 14.88 3.05
CA ASP A 147 13.54 14.05 3.46
C ASP A 147 13.59 12.77 2.62
N LEU A 148 12.45 12.11 2.44
CA LEU A 148 12.39 10.86 1.69
C LEU A 148 12.78 11.06 0.21
N VAL A 149 12.26 12.10 -0.45
CA VAL A 149 12.51 12.35 -1.88
C VAL A 149 13.89 12.95 -2.12
N PHE A 150 14.28 13.97 -1.36
CA PHE A 150 15.49 14.75 -1.65
C PHE A 150 16.73 14.27 -0.90
N ASN A 151 16.58 13.88 0.38
CA ASN A 151 17.71 13.45 1.19
C ASN A 151 17.99 11.96 1.01
N THR A 152 16.96 11.11 1.01
CA THR A 152 17.10 9.65 0.89
C THR A 152 17.23 9.21 -0.57
N ALA A 153 16.34 9.65 -1.47
CA ALA A 153 16.32 9.22 -2.88
C ALA A 153 17.10 10.14 -3.85
N GLY A 154 17.87 11.11 -3.33
CA GLY A 154 18.74 11.99 -4.12
C GLY A 154 18.03 13.07 -4.97
N GLY A 155 16.73 13.26 -4.76
CA GLY A 155 15.90 14.24 -5.44
C GLY A 155 15.24 13.73 -6.72
N MET A 156 14.62 14.65 -7.45
CA MET A 156 13.86 14.34 -8.66
C MET A 156 14.76 13.97 -9.85
N ARG A 157 14.31 12.99 -10.64
CA ARG A 157 14.96 12.55 -11.87
C ARG A 157 14.91 13.63 -12.95
N ASP A 158 15.99 13.76 -13.72
CA ASP A 158 16.10 14.66 -14.88
C ASP A 158 15.74 16.14 -14.61
N GLY A 159 15.92 16.59 -13.36
CA GLY A 159 15.61 17.96 -12.93
C GLY A 159 14.11 18.30 -12.92
N GLN A 160 13.23 17.29 -12.98
CA GLN A 160 11.78 17.49 -12.92
C GLN A 160 11.37 18.12 -11.58
N ARG A 161 10.22 18.80 -11.58
CA ARG A 161 9.56 19.20 -10.33
C ARG A 161 8.65 18.07 -9.84
N LEU A 162 8.47 17.98 -8.53
CA LEU A 162 7.50 17.06 -7.94
C LEU A 162 6.09 17.49 -8.40
N LYS A 163 5.33 16.53 -8.94
CA LYS A 163 3.91 16.71 -9.28
C LYS A 163 3.01 16.05 -8.27
N ALA A 164 3.30 14.80 -7.94
CA ALA A 164 2.49 14.00 -7.03
C ALA A 164 3.31 12.91 -6.36
N ILE A 165 2.77 12.36 -5.27
CA ILE A 165 3.24 11.13 -4.63
C ILE A 165 2.07 10.14 -4.49
N ALA A 166 2.39 8.85 -4.46
CA ALA A 166 1.47 7.80 -4.03
C ALA A 166 2.08 7.08 -2.80
N PRO A 167 1.68 7.46 -1.57
CA PRO A 167 2.34 7.04 -0.34
C PRO A 167 2.06 5.59 0.11
N SER A 168 1.21 4.86 -0.63
CA SER A 168 0.93 3.44 -0.41
C SER A 168 0.80 2.70 -1.74
N GLY A 169 1.68 3.02 -2.69
CA GLY A 169 1.53 2.61 -4.08
C GLY A 169 0.15 3.01 -4.61
N PRO A 170 -0.48 2.19 -5.48
CA PRO A 170 -1.75 2.55 -6.10
C PRO A 170 -2.91 2.69 -5.09
N SER A 171 -2.82 2.08 -3.90
CA SER A 171 -3.96 1.98 -2.96
C SER A 171 -4.28 3.31 -2.29
N GLY A 172 -3.27 4.16 -2.08
CA GLY A 172 -3.44 5.44 -1.42
C GLY A 172 -3.95 6.57 -2.32
N GLY A 173 -4.11 6.31 -3.63
CA GLY A 173 -4.31 7.35 -4.63
C GLY A 173 -3.10 8.29 -4.73
N PHE A 174 -3.31 9.43 -5.39
CA PHE A 174 -2.29 10.44 -5.63
C PHE A 174 -2.50 11.67 -4.73
N ILE A 175 -1.40 12.16 -4.17
CA ILE A 175 -1.36 13.40 -3.41
C ILE A 175 -0.51 14.41 -4.20
N PRO A 176 -1.03 15.59 -4.59
CA PRO A 176 -0.28 16.57 -5.36
C PRO A 176 0.82 17.21 -4.51
N ALA A 177 1.84 17.79 -5.16
CA ALA A 177 2.90 18.52 -4.45
C ALA A 177 2.37 19.71 -3.62
N ARG A 178 1.23 20.28 -4.02
CA ARG A 178 0.54 21.38 -3.33
C ARG A 178 -0.95 21.05 -3.21
N ILE A 179 -1.50 21.11 -2.00
CA ILE A 179 -2.93 20.88 -1.76
C ILE A 179 -3.58 22.20 -1.34
N LYS A 180 -4.62 22.60 -2.05
CA LYS A 180 -5.38 23.81 -1.71
C LYS A 180 -6.15 23.63 -0.40
N ARG A 181 -6.26 24.70 0.39
CA ARG A 181 -6.93 24.70 1.70
C ARG A 181 -8.33 24.10 1.67
N GLU A 182 -9.12 24.39 0.64
CA GLU A 182 -10.51 23.92 0.49
C GLU A 182 -10.63 22.41 0.30
N LEU A 183 -9.55 21.72 -0.08
CA LEU A 183 -9.50 20.26 -0.25
C LEU A 183 -8.97 19.54 1.00
N LEU A 184 -8.49 20.29 2.00
CA LEU A 184 -7.97 19.77 3.26
C LEU A 184 -9.10 19.67 4.31
N PRO A 185 -9.12 18.62 5.13
CA PRO A 185 -10.06 18.53 6.24
C PRO A 185 -9.84 19.64 7.25
N GLU A 186 -10.91 20.12 7.88
CA GLU A 186 -10.83 21.21 8.86
C GLU A 186 -9.87 20.93 10.01
N LYS A 187 -9.82 19.68 10.48
CA LYS A 187 -8.91 19.26 11.54
C LYS A 187 -7.45 19.45 11.12
N PHE A 188 -7.11 19.02 9.90
CA PHE A 188 -5.76 19.19 9.34
C PHE A 188 -5.41 20.67 9.20
N VAL A 189 -6.35 21.49 8.71
CA VAL A 189 -6.16 22.94 8.58
C VAL A 189 -5.85 23.59 9.94
N LYS A 190 -6.56 23.20 11.01
CA LYS A 190 -6.34 23.75 12.36
C LYS A 190 -5.00 23.33 12.96
N GLU A 191 -4.56 22.10 12.71
CA GLU A 191 -3.38 21.51 13.36
C GLU A 191 -2.07 21.75 12.61
N ARG A 192 -2.10 21.84 11.27
CA ARG A 192 -0.91 21.77 10.42
C ARG A 192 -0.76 22.90 9.41
N LEU A 193 -1.84 23.59 9.04
CA LEU A 193 -1.77 24.67 8.06
C LEU A 193 -1.42 25.99 8.75
N ALA A 194 -0.41 26.70 8.25
CA ALA A 194 -0.03 28.01 8.77
C ALA A 194 -1.21 29.01 8.69
N PRO A 195 -1.39 29.90 9.70
CA PRO A 195 -2.46 30.89 9.67
C PRO A 195 -2.40 31.74 8.39
N GLY A 196 -3.51 31.77 7.64
CA GLY A 196 -3.62 32.52 6.39
C GLY A 196 -3.02 31.85 5.15
N ALA A 197 -2.45 30.65 5.24
CA ALA A 197 -1.96 29.93 4.06
C ALA A 197 -3.11 29.46 3.16
N ALA A 198 -2.91 29.61 1.85
CA ALA A 198 -3.85 29.21 0.80
C ALA A 198 -3.68 27.73 0.38
N ASP A 199 -2.47 27.20 0.53
CA ASP A 199 -2.13 25.81 0.22
C ASP A 199 -1.16 25.21 1.23
N TYR A 200 -1.04 23.89 1.19
CA TYR A 200 -0.10 23.10 1.95
C TYR A 200 0.95 22.50 1.01
N ASP A 201 2.23 22.66 1.34
CA ASP A 201 3.35 22.02 0.64
C ASP A 201 3.53 20.60 1.14
N VAL A 202 3.27 19.63 0.27
CA VAL A 202 3.34 18.20 0.61
C VAL A 202 4.77 17.76 0.89
N LEU A 203 5.79 18.53 0.50
CA LEU A 203 7.15 18.27 0.93
C LEU A 203 7.29 18.30 2.46
N ASP A 204 6.50 19.11 3.15
CA ASP A 204 6.56 19.22 4.62
C ASP A 204 5.66 18.21 5.33
N LEU A 205 5.02 17.30 4.58
CA LEU A 205 4.15 16.25 5.10
C LEU A 205 4.96 15.18 5.85
N PRO A 206 4.76 15.00 7.16
CA PRO A 206 5.27 13.84 7.88
C PRO A 206 4.55 12.57 7.42
N LEU A 207 5.30 11.54 7.05
CA LEU A 207 4.77 10.25 6.63
C LEU A 207 4.46 9.38 7.85
N ASP A 208 3.36 9.71 8.53
CA ASP A 208 2.72 8.89 9.55
C ASP A 208 1.27 8.52 9.17
N LEU A 209 0.75 7.43 9.76
CA LEU A 209 -0.58 6.90 9.40
C LEU A 209 -1.71 7.92 9.63
N ASN A 210 -1.64 8.71 10.71
CA ASN A 210 -2.70 9.64 11.07
C ASN A 210 -2.70 10.85 10.13
N THR A 211 -1.52 11.43 9.87
CA THR A 211 -1.40 12.62 9.04
C THR A 211 -1.74 12.33 7.58
N VAL A 212 -1.25 11.20 7.03
CA VAL A 212 -1.60 10.78 5.65
C VAL A 212 -3.07 10.41 5.54
N GLY A 213 -3.60 9.66 6.53
CA GLY A 213 -5.00 9.25 6.59
C GLY A 213 -5.97 10.44 6.67
N ALA A 214 -5.59 11.52 7.38
CA ALA A 214 -6.39 12.73 7.42
C ALA A 214 -6.65 13.31 6.02
N MET A 215 -5.71 13.19 5.08
CA MET A 215 -5.89 13.71 3.71
C MET A 215 -6.64 12.74 2.78
N GLY A 216 -7.17 11.63 3.31
CA GLY A 216 -7.77 10.56 2.52
C GLY A 216 -6.76 9.66 1.81
N GLY A 217 -5.47 9.79 2.15
CA GLY A 217 -4.42 8.92 1.64
C GLY A 217 -4.26 7.68 2.49
N MET A 218 -3.48 6.72 1.98
CA MET A 218 -2.99 5.58 2.75
C MET A 218 -1.48 5.60 2.77
N LEU A 219 -0.89 5.12 3.86
CA LEU A 219 0.56 4.96 3.97
C LEU A 219 0.90 3.47 4.05
N GLY A 220 1.68 3.01 3.08
CA GLY A 220 2.08 1.61 2.93
C GLY A 220 3.57 1.53 2.61
N ALA A 221 4.09 0.32 2.36
CA ALA A 221 5.51 0.11 2.12
C ALA A 221 6.02 0.70 0.80
N ALA A 222 5.15 0.81 -0.21
CA ALA A 222 5.49 1.37 -1.51
C ALA A 222 5.24 2.89 -1.56
N PHE A 223 6.24 3.65 -2.00
CA PHE A 223 6.18 5.10 -2.18
C PHE A 223 6.56 5.45 -3.64
N VAL A 224 5.59 5.91 -4.42
CA VAL A 224 5.82 6.25 -5.84
C VAL A 224 5.84 7.77 -6.01
N VAL A 225 6.85 8.27 -6.72
CA VAL A 225 7.03 9.71 -6.99
C VAL A 225 6.74 10.00 -8.44
N TYR A 226 5.94 11.04 -8.71
CA TYR A 226 5.60 11.48 -10.06
C TYR A 226 6.16 12.88 -10.33
N GLY A 227 6.88 13.02 -11.44
CA GLY A 227 7.40 14.28 -11.95
C GLY A 227 6.36 15.08 -12.73
N ASP A 228 6.69 16.34 -13.03
CA ASP A 228 5.80 17.27 -13.74
C ASP A 228 5.41 16.86 -15.16
N ARG A 229 6.10 15.88 -15.75
CA ARG A 229 5.76 15.30 -17.06
C ARG A 229 4.72 14.19 -17.00
N ALA A 230 4.41 13.65 -15.82
CA ALA A 230 3.48 12.52 -15.68
C ALA A 230 2.04 12.94 -16.02
N ASP A 231 1.32 12.15 -16.83
CA ASP A 231 -0.13 12.32 -17.03
C ASP A 231 -0.88 11.55 -15.94
N MET A 232 -1.61 12.27 -15.08
CA MET A 232 -2.24 11.64 -13.91
C MET A 232 -3.45 10.78 -14.30
N VAL A 233 -4.12 11.06 -15.42
CA VAL A 233 -5.22 10.22 -15.93
C VAL A 233 -4.67 8.89 -16.44
N ASP A 234 -3.55 8.92 -17.18
CA ASP A 234 -2.90 7.69 -17.66
C ASP A 234 -2.38 6.84 -16.50
N ASN A 235 -1.79 7.48 -15.48
CA ASN A 235 -1.36 6.76 -14.27
C ASN A 235 -2.54 6.19 -13.48
N ALA A 236 -3.65 6.91 -13.37
CA ALA A 236 -4.87 6.38 -12.76
C ALA A 236 -5.40 5.17 -13.53
N LEU A 237 -5.43 5.23 -14.87
CA LEU A 237 -5.87 4.11 -15.71
C LEU A 237 -5.02 2.87 -15.48
N ASN A 238 -3.69 3.01 -15.51
CA ASN A 238 -2.78 1.91 -15.25
C ASN A 238 -3.04 1.27 -13.86
N CYS A 239 -3.19 2.08 -12.81
CA CYS A 239 -3.49 1.57 -11.47
C CYS A 239 -4.86 0.87 -11.39
N VAL A 240 -5.89 1.40 -12.04
CA VAL A 240 -7.24 0.79 -12.04
C VAL A 240 -7.25 -0.50 -12.87
N GLU A 241 -6.53 -0.55 -14.00
CA GLU A 241 -6.33 -1.77 -14.79
C GLU A 241 -5.63 -2.86 -13.98
N PHE A 242 -4.60 -2.49 -13.21
CA PHE A 242 -3.95 -3.39 -12.26
C PHE A 242 -4.96 -3.98 -11.28
N TYR A 243 -5.78 -3.16 -10.60
CA TYR A 243 -6.79 -3.68 -9.67
C TYR A 243 -7.85 -4.55 -10.32
N ARG A 244 -8.27 -4.23 -11.56
CA ARG A 244 -9.18 -5.06 -12.33
C ARG A 244 -8.55 -6.44 -12.59
N ASN A 245 -7.32 -6.46 -13.08
CA ASN A 245 -6.59 -7.69 -13.40
C ASN A 245 -6.32 -8.55 -12.16
N GLU A 246 -6.05 -7.90 -11.02
CA GLU A 246 -5.72 -8.55 -9.76
C GLU A 246 -6.94 -8.87 -8.88
N SER A 247 -8.14 -8.59 -9.36
CA SER A 247 -9.37 -8.93 -8.65
C SER A 247 -9.58 -10.44 -8.64
N CYS A 248 -9.83 -11.03 -7.46
CA CYS A 248 -10.24 -12.45 -7.37
C CYS A 248 -11.63 -12.74 -7.98
N GLY A 249 -12.42 -11.70 -8.27
CA GLY A 249 -13.74 -11.82 -8.88
C GLY A 249 -14.90 -12.17 -7.94
N LYS A 250 -14.65 -12.31 -6.62
CA LYS A 250 -15.67 -12.76 -5.65
C LYS A 250 -16.84 -11.79 -5.47
N CYS A 251 -16.55 -10.50 -5.27
CA CYS A 251 -17.60 -9.50 -5.02
C CYS A 251 -17.93 -8.71 -6.30
N VAL A 252 -19.22 -8.58 -6.60
CA VAL A 252 -19.72 -7.86 -7.79
C VAL A 252 -19.21 -6.40 -7.85
N PRO A 253 -19.23 -5.62 -6.75
CA PRO A 253 -18.73 -4.24 -6.76
C PRO A 253 -17.28 -4.15 -7.24
N CYS A 254 -16.38 -4.98 -6.71
CA CYS A 254 -15.00 -5.00 -7.16
C CYS A 254 -14.86 -5.52 -8.59
N ARG A 255 -15.46 -6.67 -8.91
CA ARG A 255 -15.28 -7.35 -10.20
C ARG A 255 -15.80 -6.54 -11.37
N ILE A 256 -17.02 -6.00 -11.25
CA ILE A 256 -17.68 -5.28 -12.33
C ILE A 256 -17.42 -3.78 -12.23
N GLY A 257 -17.33 -3.23 -11.02
CA GLY A 257 -17.03 -1.81 -10.83
C GLY A 257 -15.64 -1.43 -11.33
N SER A 258 -14.61 -2.24 -11.06
CA SER A 258 -13.26 -1.97 -11.59
C SER A 258 -13.21 -2.05 -13.12
N GLU A 259 -13.87 -3.03 -13.74
CA GLU A 259 -14.01 -3.10 -15.20
C GLU A 259 -14.69 -1.83 -15.75
N LYS A 260 -15.77 -1.40 -15.10
CA LYS A 260 -16.50 -0.21 -15.53
C LYS A 260 -15.67 1.06 -15.41
N LEU A 261 -14.86 1.17 -14.35
CA LEU A 261 -13.91 2.26 -14.22
C LEU A 261 -12.88 2.23 -15.36
N VAL A 262 -12.27 1.08 -15.67
CA VAL A 262 -11.34 0.94 -16.80
C VAL A 262 -11.96 1.45 -18.10
N GLU A 263 -13.19 1.03 -18.43
CA GLU A 263 -13.91 1.50 -19.63
C GLU A 263 -14.04 3.03 -19.65
N ILE A 264 -14.50 3.62 -18.54
CA ILE A 264 -14.68 5.08 -18.41
C ILE A 264 -13.35 5.80 -18.58
N LEU A 265 -12.26 5.30 -17.98
CA LEU A 265 -10.94 5.92 -18.08
C LEU A 265 -10.33 5.78 -19.49
N ILE A 266 -10.59 4.68 -20.20
CA ILE A 266 -10.21 4.53 -21.62
C ILE A 266 -10.92 5.58 -22.47
N ASP A 267 -12.21 5.80 -22.25
CA ASP A 267 -12.98 6.82 -22.95
C ASP A 267 -12.54 8.24 -22.57
N LEU A 268 -12.21 8.49 -21.30
CA LEU A 268 -11.66 9.76 -20.84
C LEU A 268 -10.32 10.07 -21.53
N ARG A 269 -9.37 9.13 -21.50
CA ARG A 269 -8.06 9.26 -22.15
C ARG A 269 -8.18 9.53 -23.66
N ALA A 270 -9.19 8.93 -24.30
CA ALA A 270 -9.47 9.09 -25.72
C ALA A 270 -10.26 10.38 -26.06
N GLY A 271 -10.63 11.20 -25.07
CA GLY A 271 -11.47 12.40 -25.25
C GLY A 271 -12.94 12.09 -25.62
N ARG A 272 -13.39 10.85 -25.46
CA ARG A 272 -14.74 10.39 -25.85
C ARG A 272 -15.77 10.45 -24.71
N LEU A 273 -15.31 10.59 -23.46
CA LEU A 273 -16.20 10.66 -22.29
C LEU A 273 -16.95 12.00 -22.24
N ARG A 274 -18.26 11.97 -21.96
CA ARG A 274 -19.01 13.21 -21.72
C ARG A 274 -18.87 13.63 -20.26
N ARG A 275 -18.80 14.94 -20.00
CA ARG A 275 -18.64 15.49 -18.65
C ARG A 275 -19.68 14.99 -17.63
N GLN A 276 -20.91 14.75 -18.08
CA GLN A 276 -22.00 14.24 -17.23
C GLN A 276 -21.71 12.82 -16.70
N GLU A 277 -20.87 12.05 -17.39
CA GLU A 277 -20.53 10.67 -17.03
C GLU A 277 -19.43 10.59 -15.96
N LEU A 278 -18.76 11.71 -15.64
CA LEU A 278 -17.78 11.76 -14.55
C LEU A 278 -18.39 11.45 -13.18
N GLY A 279 -19.68 11.78 -12.98
CA GLY A 279 -20.37 11.50 -11.71
C GLY A 279 -20.43 10.01 -11.37
N VAL A 280 -20.47 9.16 -12.40
CA VAL A 280 -20.49 7.69 -12.25
C VAL A 280 -19.23 7.19 -11.55
N ILE A 281 -18.08 7.86 -11.76
CA ILE A 281 -16.82 7.46 -11.11
C ILE A 281 -16.92 7.59 -9.59
N SER A 282 -17.47 8.71 -9.10
CA SER A 282 -17.64 8.94 -7.67
C SER A 282 -18.64 7.95 -7.06
N GLU A 283 -19.76 7.70 -7.74
CA GLU A 283 -20.75 6.71 -7.29
C GLU A 283 -20.15 5.29 -7.21
N LEU A 284 -19.37 4.90 -8.22
CA LEU A 284 -18.67 3.61 -8.22
C LEU A 284 -17.62 3.54 -7.10
N ALA A 285 -16.84 4.61 -6.89
CA ALA A 285 -15.85 4.67 -5.83
C ALA A 285 -16.48 4.46 -4.46
N ASP A 286 -17.60 5.14 -4.17
CA ASP A 286 -18.32 5.01 -2.90
C ASP A 286 -18.88 3.60 -2.72
N VAL A 287 -19.58 3.06 -3.74
CA VAL A 287 -20.16 1.72 -3.68
C VAL A 287 -19.06 0.67 -3.49
N MET A 288 -17.99 0.73 -4.27
CA MET A 288 -16.86 -0.20 -4.15
C MET A 288 -16.19 -0.10 -2.78
N GLY A 289 -16.01 1.12 -2.27
CA GLY A 289 -15.43 1.42 -0.96
C GLY A 289 -16.19 0.78 0.20
N ILE A 290 -17.53 0.80 0.18
CA ILE A 290 -18.34 0.30 1.31
C ILE A 290 -18.82 -1.15 1.14
N THR A 291 -18.88 -1.69 -0.09
CA THR A 291 -19.47 -3.01 -0.36
C THR A 291 -18.49 -4.08 -0.83
N SER A 292 -17.21 -3.75 -1.04
CA SER A 292 -16.18 -4.75 -1.37
C SER A 292 -15.75 -5.54 -0.13
N ILE A 293 -15.56 -6.85 -0.30
CA ILE A 293 -15.22 -7.79 0.79
C ILE A 293 -13.84 -7.50 1.41
N CYS A 294 -12.89 -7.03 0.60
CA CYS A 294 -11.51 -6.84 1.04
C CYS A 294 -10.92 -5.51 0.57
N GLY A 295 -9.76 -5.17 1.10
CA GLY A 295 -9.07 -3.90 0.83
C GLY A 295 -8.84 -3.62 -0.66
N LEU A 296 -8.60 -4.64 -1.50
CA LEU A 296 -8.39 -4.44 -2.94
C LEU A 296 -9.58 -3.70 -3.59
N GLY A 297 -10.79 -4.24 -3.42
CA GLY A 297 -11.98 -3.63 -4.00
C GLY A 297 -12.33 -2.29 -3.37
N GLN A 298 -12.02 -2.12 -2.07
CA GLN A 298 -12.29 -0.88 -1.34
C GLN A 298 -11.43 0.30 -1.84
N VAL A 299 -10.22 0.02 -2.34
CA VAL A 299 -9.27 1.06 -2.77
C VAL A 299 -9.10 1.14 -4.29
N ALA A 300 -9.71 0.23 -5.05
CA ALA A 300 -9.48 0.13 -6.50
C ALA A 300 -9.84 1.42 -7.27
N ALA A 301 -10.77 2.24 -6.75
CA ALA A 301 -11.16 3.51 -7.34
C ALA A 301 -10.33 4.71 -6.85
N ASN A 302 -9.50 4.54 -5.80
CA ASN A 302 -8.73 5.63 -5.19
C ASN A 302 -7.82 6.38 -6.18
N PRO A 303 -7.14 5.71 -7.14
CA PRO A 303 -6.33 6.41 -8.15
C PRO A 303 -7.15 7.45 -8.91
N ILE A 304 -8.27 7.06 -9.54
CA ILE A 304 -9.08 8.01 -10.32
C ILE A 304 -9.83 9.01 -9.43
N ALA A 305 -10.34 8.58 -8.27
CA ALA A 305 -11.01 9.49 -7.34
C ALA A 305 -10.07 10.62 -6.88
N SER A 306 -8.81 10.30 -6.63
CA SER A 306 -7.78 11.30 -6.29
C SER A 306 -7.45 12.21 -7.47
N VAL A 307 -7.46 11.72 -8.71
CA VAL A 307 -7.29 12.55 -9.92
C VAL A 307 -8.43 13.55 -10.08
N LEU A 308 -9.68 13.11 -9.95
CA LEU A 308 -10.84 14.00 -10.01
C LEU A 308 -10.79 15.08 -8.93
N LYS A 309 -10.30 14.74 -7.73
CA LYS A 309 -10.20 15.65 -6.59
C LYS A 309 -9.06 16.66 -6.75
N TYR A 310 -7.86 16.19 -7.07
CA TYR A 310 -6.63 16.98 -6.95
C TYR A 310 -6.07 17.50 -8.27
N PHE A 311 -6.46 16.91 -9.40
CA PHE A 311 -5.96 17.26 -10.73
C PHE A 311 -7.11 17.50 -11.73
N PRO A 312 -8.13 18.32 -11.40
CA PRO A 312 -9.26 18.56 -12.29
C PRO A 312 -8.83 19.14 -13.64
N GLU A 313 -7.76 19.93 -13.68
CA GLU A 313 -7.20 20.49 -14.92
C GLU A 313 -6.70 19.42 -15.90
N GLU A 314 -6.16 18.30 -15.41
CA GLU A 314 -5.75 17.17 -16.27
C GLU A 314 -6.98 16.49 -16.87
N VAL A 315 -8.04 16.33 -16.07
CA VAL A 315 -9.31 15.76 -16.54
C VAL A 315 -9.92 16.65 -17.63
N GLU A 316 -9.96 17.96 -17.42
CA GLU A 316 -10.46 18.92 -18.41
C GLU A 316 -9.63 18.92 -19.70
N LYS A 317 -8.30 18.78 -19.59
CA LYS A 317 -7.40 18.66 -20.74
C LYS A 317 -7.75 17.44 -21.59
N HIS A 318 -8.14 16.32 -21.00
CA HIS A 318 -8.57 15.14 -21.75
C HIS A 318 -9.98 15.29 -22.34
N LEU A 319 -10.92 15.89 -21.59
CA LEU A 319 -12.28 16.17 -22.08
C LEU A 319 -12.31 17.15 -23.26
N SER A 320 -11.38 18.10 -23.32
CA SER A 320 -11.31 19.14 -24.35
C SER A 320 -10.59 18.73 -25.63
N ARG A 321 -10.10 17.48 -25.74
CA ARG A 321 -9.47 16.94 -26.96
C ARG A 321 -10.46 16.58 -28.08
N GLN A 322 -11.74 16.92 -27.91
CA GLN A 322 -12.82 16.68 -28.88
C GLN A 322 -12.68 17.52 -30.14
#